data_AF-A0A8T7BDV5-F1
#
_entry.id   AF-A0A8T7BDV5-F1
#
_cell.length_a   1.000
_cell.length_b   1.000
_cell.length_c   1.000
_cell.angle_alpha   90.00
_cell.angle_beta   90.00
_cell.angle_gamma   90.00
#
_symmetry.space_group_name_H-M   'P 1'
#
loop_
_entity.id
_entity.type
_entity.pdbx_description
1 polymer ?
#
loop_
_entity_poly.entity_id
_entity_poly.type
_entity_poly.pdbx_seq_one_letter_code
_entity_poly.pdbx_strand_id
1 'polypeptide(L)'
;MMRVKRYIKGFEETERMQLIGPGSAGIISPGKGLVGVMPSYFYNEGNVGIIARAGTLGFEAAYQLYKADIGISTSVGVGSETITGTSFVELLKKFNADDDTKAIIMLGEIGGLQEVEAARYY
;
A
#
# COMPACT_ATOMS: atom_id res chain seq x y z
N MET A 1 1.91 -15.39 10.97
CA MET A 1 1.49 -14.92 9.63
C MET A 1 1.08 -16.06 8.69
N MET A 2 1.93 -17.06 8.39
CA MET A 2 1.59 -18.12 7.40
C MET A 2 0.25 -18.83 7.62
N ARG A 3 -0.13 -19.15 8.87
CA ARG A 3 -1.42 -19.79 9.17
C ARG A 3 -2.62 -18.91 8.77
N VAL A 4 -2.56 -17.62 9.07
CA VAL A 4 -3.60 -16.65 8.70
C VAL A 4 -3.66 -16.48 7.19
N LYS A 5 -2.51 -16.33 6.52
CA LYS A 5 -2.46 -16.20 5.05
C LYS A 5 -3.01 -17.45 4.35
N ARG A 6 -2.72 -18.66 4.86
CA ARG A 6 -3.29 -19.91 4.33
C ARG A 6 -4.81 -19.98 4.53
N TYR A 7 -5.31 -19.57 5.69
CA TYR A 7 -6.75 -19.52 5.95
C TYR A 7 -7.46 -18.57 4.98
N ILE A 8 -6.96 -17.35 4.83
CA ILE A 8 -7.52 -16.35 3.90
C ILE A 8 -7.47 -16.84 2.44
N LYS A 9 -6.37 -17.51 2.04
CA LYS A 9 -6.26 -18.10 0.69
C LYS A 9 -7.25 -19.24 0.42
N GLY A 10 -7.89 -19.80 1.44
CA GLY A 10 -8.93 -20.82 1.28
C GLY A 10 -10.27 -20.26 0.76
N PHE A 11 -10.45 -18.94 0.79
CA PHE A 11 -11.64 -18.28 0.24
C PHE A 11 -11.47 -17.95 -1.25
N GLU A 12 -12.59 -17.97 -1.97
CA GLU A 12 -12.70 -17.50 -3.35
C GLU A 12 -12.22 -16.05 -3.46
N GLU A 13 -11.66 -15.67 -4.61
CA GLU A 13 -11.03 -14.36 -4.78
C GLU A 13 -11.99 -13.19 -4.52
N THR A 14 -13.27 -13.34 -4.88
CA THR A 14 -14.32 -12.35 -4.67
C THR A 14 -14.71 -12.16 -3.20
N GLU A 15 -14.49 -13.16 -2.35
CA GLU A 15 -14.81 -13.14 -0.92
C GLU A 15 -13.55 -13.03 -0.04
N ARG A 16 -12.38 -13.03 -0.67
CA ARG A 16 -11.09 -13.06 0.03
C ARG A 16 -10.79 -11.70 0.67
N MET A 17 -10.74 -11.70 1.99
CA MET A 17 -10.26 -10.55 2.77
C MET A 17 -8.82 -10.17 2.39
N GLN A 18 -8.56 -8.86 2.38
CA GLN A 18 -7.22 -8.32 2.23
C GLN A 18 -6.54 -8.20 3.59
N LEU A 19 -5.27 -8.56 3.68
CA LEU A 19 -4.50 -8.52 4.91
C LEU A 19 -3.32 -7.56 4.76
N ILE A 20 -3.44 -6.40 5.37
CA ILE A 20 -2.34 -5.43 5.46
C ILE A 20 -1.46 -5.77 6.66
N GLY A 21 -0.13 -5.81 6.46
CA GLY A 21 0.83 -6.22 7.49
C GLY A 21 1.27 -7.69 7.41
N PRO A 22 2.01 -8.20 8.40
CA PRO A 22 2.29 -7.60 9.72
C PRO A 22 3.35 -6.49 9.65
N GLY A 23 3.52 -5.74 10.73
CA GLY A 23 4.51 -4.66 10.81
C GLY A 23 4.21 -3.48 9.88
N SER A 24 2.93 -3.23 9.58
CA SER A 24 2.49 -2.16 8.70
C SER A 24 2.10 -0.90 9.48
N ALA A 25 2.34 0.27 8.87
CA ALA A 25 1.81 1.55 9.34
C ALA A 25 0.29 1.71 9.10
N GLY A 26 -0.30 0.84 8.26
CA GLY A 26 -1.72 0.79 7.95
C GLY A 26 -2.06 1.26 6.54
N ILE A 27 -3.28 1.78 6.38
CA ILE A 27 -3.82 2.38 5.14
C ILE A 27 -4.48 3.73 5.45
N ILE A 28 -4.29 4.71 4.57
CA ILE A 28 -4.98 6.00 4.61
C ILE A 28 -5.46 6.37 3.21
N SER A 29 -6.73 6.74 3.11
CA SER A 29 -7.33 7.38 1.95
C SER A 29 -7.81 8.75 2.42
N PRO A 30 -7.15 9.86 2.02
CA PRO A 30 -7.49 11.20 2.51
C PRO A 30 -8.97 11.50 2.29
N GLY A 31 -9.62 12.15 3.28
CA GLY A 31 -11.06 12.44 3.23
C GLY A 31 -12.00 11.23 3.42
N LYS A 32 -11.51 10.00 3.21
CA LYS A 32 -12.32 8.76 3.28
C LYS A 32 -12.10 7.98 4.58
N GLY A 33 -10.85 7.81 5.02
CA GLY A 33 -10.55 7.11 6.27
C GLY A 33 -9.08 6.78 6.50
N LEU A 34 -8.78 6.46 7.76
CA LEU A 34 -7.46 6.03 8.23
C LEU A 34 -7.61 4.79 9.10
N VAL A 35 -6.87 3.74 8.77
CA VAL A 35 -6.68 2.56 9.62
C VAL A 35 -5.19 2.36 9.81
N GLY A 36 -4.65 2.82 10.94
CA GLY A 36 -3.23 2.73 11.21
C GLY A 36 -2.70 3.91 12.03
N VAL A 37 -1.41 4.17 11.90
CA VAL A 37 -0.66 5.19 12.66
C VAL A 37 -0.13 6.32 11.78
N MET A 38 -0.60 6.41 10.53
CA MET A 38 -0.17 7.46 9.61
C MET A 38 -0.61 8.85 10.09
N PRO A 39 0.31 9.83 10.14
CA PRO A 39 -0.01 11.21 10.51
C PRO A 39 -0.84 11.89 9.42
N SER A 40 -2.16 12.01 9.62
CA SER A 40 -3.11 12.45 8.58
C SER A 40 -2.99 13.91 8.14
N TYR A 41 -2.34 14.79 8.92
CA TYR A 41 -2.37 16.25 8.69
C TYR A 41 -1.60 16.73 7.46
N PHE A 42 -0.76 15.89 6.84
CA PHE A 42 -0.11 16.18 5.55
C PHE A 42 -0.58 15.24 4.42
N TYR A 43 -1.68 14.52 4.62
CA TYR A 43 -2.29 13.70 3.59
C TYR A 43 -3.45 14.45 2.96
N ASN A 44 -3.16 15.22 1.92
CA ASN A 44 -4.18 15.92 1.12
C ASN A 44 -4.80 14.96 0.10
N GLU A 45 -6.09 15.11 -0.18
CA GLU A 45 -6.77 14.35 -1.23
C GLU A 45 -6.21 14.69 -2.62
N GLY A 46 -6.02 13.67 -3.44
CA GLY A 46 -5.57 13.80 -4.83
C GLY A 46 -5.49 12.45 -5.51
N ASN A 47 -4.52 12.29 -6.42
CA ASN A 47 -4.54 11.21 -7.41
C ASN A 47 -3.27 10.34 -7.43
N VAL A 48 -2.38 10.49 -6.45
CA VAL A 48 -1.17 9.66 -6.34
C VAL A 48 -1.37 8.55 -5.32
N GLY A 49 -1.24 7.29 -5.75
CA GLY A 49 -1.18 6.13 -4.86
C GLY A 49 0.22 5.95 -4.29
N ILE A 50 0.32 5.53 -3.03
CA ILE A 50 1.61 5.18 -2.39
C ILE A 50 1.54 3.75 -1.88
N ILE A 51 2.56 2.95 -2.19
CA ILE A 51 2.77 1.63 -1.60
C ILE A 51 4.16 1.57 -1.00
N ALA A 52 4.27 1.27 0.30
CA ALA A 52 5.56 1.27 0.98
C ALA A 52 5.74 0.05 1.90
N ARG A 53 6.92 -0.57 1.88
CA ARG A 53 7.29 -1.56 2.91
C ARG A 53 7.58 -0.88 4.25
N ALA A 54 8.50 0.08 4.24
CA ALA A 54 8.83 0.88 5.41
C ALA A 54 7.81 2.02 5.58
N GLY A 55 7.09 2.01 6.70
CA GLY A 55 6.08 3.04 7.00
C GLY A 55 6.67 4.45 7.02
N THR A 56 7.83 4.65 7.65
CA THR A 56 8.50 5.95 7.73
C THR A 56 8.89 6.51 6.36
N LEU A 57 9.33 5.66 5.43
CA LEU A 57 9.63 6.08 4.06
C LEU A 57 8.37 6.43 3.28
N GLY A 58 7.26 5.72 3.53
CA GLY A 58 5.94 6.08 3.02
C GLY A 58 5.47 7.44 3.52
N PHE A 59 5.72 7.76 4.80
CA PHE A 59 5.38 9.06 5.39
C PHE A 59 6.22 10.18 4.75
N GLU A 60 7.51 9.93 4.52
CA GLU A 60 8.40 10.88 3.87
C GLU A 60 7.94 11.17 2.44
N ALA A 61 7.61 10.14 1.66
CA ALA A 61 7.07 10.35 0.31
C ALA A 61 5.77 11.17 0.33
N ALA A 62 4.84 10.85 1.24
CA ALA A 62 3.62 11.62 1.40
C ALA A 62 3.90 13.09 1.79
N TYR A 63 4.86 13.33 2.69
CA TYR A 63 5.26 14.67 3.08
C TYR A 63 5.93 15.46 1.94
N GLN A 64 6.73 14.80 1.09
CA GLN A 64 7.32 15.44 -0.09
C GLN A 64 6.25 15.81 -1.13
N LEU A 65 5.25 14.94 -1.35
CA LEU A 65 4.10 15.26 -2.20
C LEU A 65 3.29 16.42 -1.64
N TYR A 66 3.02 16.44 -0.33
CA TYR A 66 2.34 17.54 0.34
C TYR A 66 3.06 18.88 0.11
N LYS A 67 4.39 18.93 0.28
CA LYS A 67 5.19 20.14 0.03
C LYS A 67 5.18 20.57 -1.43
N ALA A 68 4.96 19.64 -2.36
CA ALA A 68 4.84 19.89 -3.78
C ALA A 68 3.40 20.20 -4.23
N ASP A 69 2.46 20.31 -3.29
CA ASP A 69 1.01 20.48 -3.55
C ASP A 69 0.40 19.36 -4.42
N ILE A 70 0.91 18.14 -4.22
CA ILE A 70 0.41 16.93 -4.89
C ILE A 70 -0.36 16.09 -3.87
N GLY A 71 -1.64 15.87 -4.14
CA GLY A 71 -2.51 15.06 -3.29
C GLY A 71 -2.39 13.55 -3.54
N ILE A 72 -2.84 12.78 -2.55
CA ILE A 72 -2.75 11.33 -2.47
C ILE A 72 -4.16 10.73 -2.62
N SER A 73 -4.30 9.69 -3.44
CA SER A 73 -5.55 8.93 -3.53
C SER A 73 -5.68 7.97 -2.36
N THR A 74 -4.65 7.12 -2.17
CA THR A 74 -4.51 6.18 -1.05
C THR A 74 -3.05 5.85 -0.82
N SER A 75 -2.63 5.76 0.45
CA SER A 75 -1.31 5.29 0.86
C SER A 75 -1.44 4.02 1.70
N VAL A 76 -0.66 2.99 1.34
CA VAL A 76 -0.67 1.67 1.96
C VAL A 76 0.73 1.28 2.42
N GLY A 77 0.89 1.02 3.70
CA GLY A 77 2.04 0.29 4.22
C GLY A 77 1.82 -1.21 4.06
N VAL A 78 2.60 -1.94 3.26
CA VAL A 78 2.45 -3.41 3.14
C VAL A 78 2.99 -4.16 4.36
N GLY A 79 3.94 -3.53 5.08
CA GLY A 79 4.66 -4.10 6.21
C GLY A 79 6.11 -4.44 5.86
N SER A 80 6.98 -4.40 6.87
CA SER A 80 8.42 -4.66 6.73
C SER A 80 8.79 -6.15 6.81
N GLU A 81 7.86 -6.99 7.26
CA GLU A 81 8.08 -8.41 7.49
C GLU A 81 8.24 -9.20 6.17
N THR A 82 9.07 -10.25 6.18
CA THR A 82 9.37 -11.05 4.97
C THR A 82 8.14 -11.69 4.34
N ILE A 83 7.13 -12.03 5.17
CA ILE A 83 5.85 -12.56 4.71
C ILE A 83 4.79 -11.51 5.01
N THR A 84 4.44 -10.71 4.00
CA THR A 84 3.29 -9.79 4.05
C THR A 84 2.00 -10.52 3.73
N GLY A 85 0.87 -10.00 4.19
CA GLY A 85 -0.46 -10.49 3.86
C GLY A 85 -0.77 -10.28 2.38
N THR A 86 -0.83 -9.01 1.97
CA THR A 86 -1.02 -8.56 0.60
C THR A 86 0.33 -8.17 -0.05
N SER A 87 0.52 -8.60 -1.30
CA SER A 87 1.72 -8.30 -2.11
C SER A 87 1.64 -6.96 -2.85
N PHE A 88 2.78 -6.48 -3.38
CA PHE A 88 2.78 -5.32 -4.28
C PHE A 88 1.86 -5.52 -5.49
N VAL A 89 1.94 -6.67 -6.17
CA VAL A 89 1.13 -6.94 -7.36
C VAL A 89 -0.38 -6.87 -7.06
N GLU A 90 -0.82 -7.42 -5.92
CA GLU A 90 -2.23 -7.34 -5.51
C GLU A 90 -2.69 -5.89 -5.27
N LEU A 91 -1.83 -5.05 -4.70
CA LEU A 91 -2.14 -3.62 -4.53
C LEU A 91 -2.08 -2.85 -5.84
N LEU A 92 -1.11 -3.13 -6.71
CA LEU A 92 -1.01 -2.51 -8.03
C LEU A 92 -2.26 -2.78 -8.86
N LYS A 93 -2.78 -4.01 -8.84
CA LYS A 93 -4.07 -4.33 -9.48
C LYS A 93 -5.22 -3.48 -8.93
N LYS A 94 -5.26 -3.23 -7.62
CA LYS A 94 -6.29 -2.41 -6.97
C LYS A 94 -6.15 -0.93 -7.34
N PHE A 95 -4.94 -0.39 -7.34
CA PHE A 95 -4.68 0.98 -7.77
C PHE A 95 -4.98 1.18 -9.26
N ASN A 96 -4.66 0.21 -10.12
CA ASN A 96 -4.98 0.26 -11.54
C ASN A 96 -6.49 0.16 -11.84
N ALA A 97 -7.27 -0.41 -10.91
CA ALA A 97 -8.73 -0.48 -10.99
C ALA A 97 -9.43 0.71 -10.30
N ASP A 98 -8.66 1.60 -9.67
CA ASP A 98 -9.18 2.79 -8.99
C ASP A 98 -9.08 4.01 -9.93
N ASP A 99 -10.22 4.50 -10.39
CA ASP A 99 -10.30 5.63 -11.31
C ASP A 99 -9.75 6.94 -10.70
N ASP A 100 -9.66 7.05 -9.38
CA ASP A 100 -9.09 8.22 -8.70
C ASP A 100 -7.56 8.23 -8.76
N THR A 101 -6.91 7.08 -8.96
CA THR A 101 -5.45 6.95 -8.99
C THR A 101 -4.89 7.13 -10.40
N LYS A 102 -3.98 8.10 -10.57
CA LYS A 102 -3.33 8.45 -11.86
C LYS A 102 -1.83 8.19 -11.90
N ALA A 103 -1.19 8.11 -10.75
CA ALA A 103 0.22 7.73 -10.63
C ALA A 103 0.42 6.91 -9.35
N ILE A 104 1.43 6.04 -9.33
CA ILE A 104 1.73 5.20 -8.18
C ILE A 104 3.22 5.35 -7.83
N ILE A 105 3.50 5.66 -6.57
CA ILE A 105 4.83 5.59 -5.98
C ILE A 105 4.94 4.25 -5.25
N MET A 106 5.84 3.39 -5.74
CA MET A 106 6.15 2.11 -5.08
C MET A 106 7.53 2.20 -4.42
N LEU A 107 7.54 2.10 -3.09
CA LEU A 107 8.73 2.13 -2.25
C LEU A 107 9.06 0.71 -1.77
N GLY A 108 9.96 0.08 -2.51
CA GLY A 108 10.49 -1.25 -2.21
C GLY A 108 11.47 -1.28 -1.04
N GLU A 109 12.00 -2.47 -0.77
CA GLU A 109 13.05 -2.71 0.21
C GLU A 109 13.95 -3.84 -0.30
N ILE A 110 15.23 -3.82 0.05
CA ILE A 110 16.12 -4.93 -0.34
C ILE A 110 15.59 -6.27 0.19
N GLY A 111 15.65 -7.30 -0.65
CA GLY A 111 15.31 -8.68 -0.27
C GLY A 111 13.96 -9.17 -0.79
N GLY A 112 13.99 -10.37 -1.38
CA GLY A 112 12.83 -10.97 -2.04
C GLY A 112 12.76 -10.64 -3.53
N LEU A 113 11.61 -10.92 -4.14
CA LEU A 113 11.36 -10.72 -5.57
C LEU A 113 10.14 -9.82 -5.84
N GLN A 114 9.56 -9.20 -4.81
CA GLN A 114 8.26 -8.53 -4.92
C GLN A 114 8.29 -7.37 -5.93
N GLU A 115 9.38 -6.60 -5.97
CA GLU A 115 9.59 -5.51 -6.92
C GLU A 115 9.79 -6.04 -8.35
N VAL A 116 10.47 -7.18 -8.50
CA VAL A 116 10.65 -7.84 -9.80
C VAL A 116 9.32 -8.40 -10.31
N GLU A 117 8.52 -8.97 -9.42
CA GLU A 117 7.16 -9.45 -9.73
C GLU A 117 6.23 -8.28 -10.11
N ALA A 118 6.33 -7.15 -9.40
CA ALA A 118 5.63 -5.92 -9.76
C ALA A 118 6.05 -5.41 -11.15
N ALA A 119 7.35 -5.42 -11.45
CA ALA A 119 7.86 -5.02 -12.77
C ALA A 119 7.40 -5.96 -13.89
N ARG A 120 7.26 -7.26 -13.63
CA ARG A 120 6.74 -8.24 -14.61
C ARG A 120 5.22 -8.16 -14.83
N TYR A 121 4.50 -7.55 -13.89
CA TYR A 121 3.05 -7.38 -13.99
C TYR A 121 2.68 -6.21 -14.92
N TYR A 122 3.52 -5.17 -15.00
CA TYR A 122 3.41 -4.10 -15.98
C TYR A 122 3.98 -4.51 -17.35
#